data_AF-A0A9X4H3A2-F1
#
_entry.id   AF-A0A9X4H3A2-F1
#
_cell.length_a   1.000
_cell.length_b   1.000
_cell.length_c   1.000
_cell.angle_alpha   90.00
_cell.angle_beta   90.00
_cell.angle_gamma   90.00
#
_symmetry.space_group_name_H-M   'P 1'
#
loop_
_entity.id
_entity.type
_entity.pdbx_description
1 polymer ?
#
loop_
_entity_poly.entity_id
_entity_poly.type
_entity_poly.pdbx_seq_one_letter_code
_entity_poly.pdbx_strand_id
1 'polypeptide(L)' 'MNTQSDNDEPLISLFAKGKKVEGLSFDYTMTSKDLVMSGKMWIEGEKVKTESTVVSIIDGSTSYTYYPDENKR' A
#
# COMPACT_ATOMS: atom_id res chain seq x y z
N MET A 1 -11.22 -18.50 33.51
CA MET A 1 -11.35 -17.15 32.91
C MET A 1 -10.13 -16.95 32.03
N ASN A 2 -10.28 -16.85 30.72
CA ASN A 2 -9.22 -16.43 29.82
C ASN A 2 -9.85 -15.45 28.83
N THR A 3 -9.51 -14.17 28.98
CA THR A 3 -10.02 -13.05 28.19
C THR A 3 -9.41 -13.10 26.80
N GLN A 4 -10.18 -13.57 25.81
CA GLN A 4 -9.85 -13.42 24.40
C GLN A 4 -10.30 -12.01 23.99
N SER A 5 -9.31 -11.17 23.69
CA SER A 5 -9.44 -9.74 23.46
C SER A 5 -10.30 -9.40 22.24
N ASP A 6 -11.26 -8.49 22.43
CA ASP A 6 -12.14 -7.79 21.46
C ASP A 6 -11.40 -7.04 20.30
N ASN A 7 -10.11 -7.31 20.07
CA ASN A 7 -9.29 -6.62 19.08
C ASN A 7 -9.18 -7.35 17.72
N ASP A 8 -9.85 -8.49 17.54
CA ASP A 8 -9.84 -9.22 16.26
C ASP A 8 -10.93 -8.73 15.27
N GLU A 9 -12.01 -8.13 15.79
CA GLU A 9 -13.12 -7.58 14.99
C GLU A 9 -12.75 -6.38 14.08
N PRO A 10 -11.83 -5.47 14.45
CA PRO A 10 -11.38 -4.37 13.59
C PRO A 10 -10.59 -4.84 12.37
N LEU A 11 -9.75 -5.88 12.51
CA LEU A 11 -8.88 -6.35 11.44
C LEU A 11 -9.68 -7.12 10.38
N ILE A 12 -10.53 -8.06 10.81
CA ILE A 12 -11.37 -8.85 9.91
C ILE A 12 -12.32 -7.95 9.11
N SER A 13 -12.89 -6.92 9.76
CA SER A 13 -13.76 -5.95 9.08
C SER A 13 -13.00 -5.05 8.09
N LEU A 14 -11.73 -4.72 8.35
CA LEU A 14 -10.88 -4.00 7.41
C LEU A 14 -10.55 -4.86 6.17
N PHE A 15 -10.18 -6.12 6.37
CA PHE A 15 -9.92 -7.06 5.28
C PHE A 15 -11.18 -7.36 4.45
N ALA A 16 -12.35 -7.46 5.08
CA ALA A 16 -13.62 -7.64 4.38
C ALA A 16 -14.03 -6.42 3.53
N LYS A 17 -13.69 -5.20 3.99
CA LYS A 17 -13.85 -3.96 3.19
C LYS A 17 -12.89 -3.94 2.01
N GLY A 18 -11.65 -4.39 2.20
CA GLY A 18 -10.65 -4.52 1.13
C GLY A 18 -11.05 -5.49 0.01
N LYS A 19 -11.72 -6.61 0.36
CA LYS A 19 -12.23 -7.60 -0.62
C LYS A 19 -13.33 -7.07 -1.57
N LYS A 20 -13.94 -5.92 -1.27
CA LYS A 20 -15.02 -5.32 -2.08
C LYS A 20 -14.55 -4.23 -3.04
N VAL A 21 -13.25 -3.90 -3.09
CA VAL A 21 -12.79 -2.78 -3.91
C VAL A 21 -12.25 -3.29 -5.24
N GLU A 22 -13.09 -3.26 -6.28
CA GLU A 22 -12.61 -3.26 -7.66
C GLU A 22 -11.88 -1.92 -7.90
N GLY A 23 -10.55 -1.98 -7.99
CA GLY A 23 -9.66 -0.85 -8.30
C GLY A 23 -9.71 0.32 -7.31
N LEU A 24 -8.88 0.28 -6.26
CA LEU A 24 -8.70 1.40 -5.32
C LEU A 24 -7.60 2.35 -5.83
N SER A 25 -7.88 3.66 -5.94
CA SER A 25 -6.88 4.70 -6.24
C SER A 25 -6.95 5.80 -5.20
N PHE A 26 -5.82 6.16 -4.59
CA PHE A 26 -5.76 7.27 -3.65
C PHE A 26 -4.39 7.91 -3.56
N ASP A 27 -4.40 9.18 -3.16
CA ASP A 27 -3.22 9.93 -2.79
C ASP A 27 -2.97 9.70 -1.29
N TYR A 28 -1.71 9.51 -0.90
CA TYR A 28 -1.31 9.32 0.49
C TYR A 28 -0.20 10.28 0.89
N THR A 29 -0.17 10.59 2.19
CA THR A 29 0.96 11.21 2.86
C THR A 29 1.33 10.34 4.05
N MET A 30 2.56 9.83 4.04
CA MET A 30 3.16 9.03 5.09
C MET A 30 4.15 9.89 5.87
N THR A 31 3.97 9.93 7.18
CA THR A 31 4.84 10.65 8.11
C THR A 31 5.55 9.64 9.01
N SER A 32 6.87 9.71 9.07
CA SER A 32 7.71 9.08 10.10
C SER A 32 8.53 10.17 10.79
N LYS A 33 9.22 9.84 11.88
CA LYS A 33 9.98 10.83 12.68
C LYS A 33 10.91 11.71 11.84
N ASP A 34 11.53 11.14 10.82
CA ASP A 34 12.57 11.81 10.03
C ASP A 34 12.20 11.96 8.54
N LEU A 35 11.01 11.52 8.13
CA LEU A 35 10.62 11.49 6.73
C LEU A 35 9.13 11.76 6.53
N VAL A 36 8.83 12.68 5.61
CA VAL A 36 7.50 12.85 5.02
C VAL A 36 7.58 12.38 3.56
N MET A 37 6.73 11.43 3.19
CA MET A 37 6.61 10.92 1.82
C MET A 37 5.16 11.06 1.37
N SER A 38 4.95 11.68 0.23
CA SER A 38 3.65 11.69 -0.43
C SER A 38 3.72 10.90 -1.73
N GLY A 39 2.60 10.31 -2.11
CA GLY A 39 2.53 9.51 -3.33
C GLY A 39 1.10 9.16 -3.71
N LYS A 40 0.99 8.45 -4.83
CA LYS A 40 -0.26 7.90 -5.34
C LYS A 40 -0.16 6.38 -5.31
N MET A 41 -1.25 5.72 -4.96
CA MET A 41 -1.33 4.27 -4.95
C MET A 41 -2.58 3.80 -5.68
N TRP A 42 -2.40 2.76 -6.49
CA TRP A 42 -3.46 2.01 -7.16
C TRP A 42 -3.38 0.54 -6.74
N ILE A 43 -4.49 -0.06 -6.36
CA ILE A 43 -4.60 -1.47 -5.96
C ILE A 43 -5.75 -2.11 -6.71
N GLU A 44 -5.48 -3.21 -7.40
CA GLU A 44 -6.49 -4.01 -8.09
C GLU A 44 -6.13 -5.51 -7.96
N GLY A 45 -6.86 -6.24 -7.11
CA GLY A 45 -6.53 -7.63 -6.81
C GLY A 45 -5.12 -7.76 -6.22
N GLU A 46 -4.25 -8.52 -6.89
CA GLU A 46 -2.84 -8.71 -6.52
C GLU A 46 -1.90 -7.66 -7.15
N LYS A 47 -2.44 -6.73 -7.95
CA LYS A 47 -1.65 -5.68 -8.59
C LYS A 47 -1.60 -4.45 -7.72
N VAL A 48 -0.39 -3.94 -7.50
CA VAL A 48 -0.15 -2.69 -6.79
C VAL A 48 0.75 -1.81 -7.64
N LYS A 49 0.35 -0.57 -7.85
CA LYS A 49 1.21 0.48 -8.42
C LYS A 49 1.36 1.59 -7.39
N THR A 50 2.58 2.06 -7.17
CA THR A 50 2.86 3.26 -6.39
C THR A 50 3.69 4.24 -7.19
N GLU A 51 3.36 5.51 -7.08
CA GLU A 51 4.13 6.63 -7.60
C GLU A 51 4.51 7.53 -6.43
N SER A 52 5.81 7.62 -6.17
CA SER A 52 6.43 8.47 -5.16
C SER A 52 7.78 8.97 -5.72
N THR A 53 8.76 9.27 -4.86
CA THR A 53 10.16 9.43 -5.30
C THR A 53 10.66 8.21 -6.09
N VAL A 54 10.07 7.05 -5.86
CA VAL A 54 10.26 5.82 -6.67
C VAL A 54 8.93 5.36 -7.25
N VAL A 55 8.99 4.70 -8.41
CA VAL A 55 7.81 4.04 -9.01
C VAL A 55 7.97 2.54 -8.83
N SER A 56 6.97 1.90 -8.20
CA SER A 56 6.97 0.46 -7.99
C SER A 56 5.69 -0.18 -8.51
N ILE A 57 5.83 -1.35 -9.13
CA ILE A 57 4.72 -2.18 -9.61
C ILE A 57 4.91 -3.60 -9.06
N ILE A 58 3.88 -4.14 -8.43
CA ILE A 58 3.78 -5.53 -8.02
C ILE A 58 2.71 -6.18 -8.90
N ASP A 59 3.05 -7.29 -9.56
CA ASP A 59 2.16 -8.09 -10.39
C ASP A 59 2.30 -9.57 -9.99
N GLY A 60 1.38 -10.02 -9.12
CA GLY A 60 1.43 -11.34 -8.49
C GLY A 60 2.73 -11.54 -7.70
N SER A 61 3.59 -12.46 -8.15
CA SER A 61 4.88 -12.75 -7.52
C SER A 61 6.06 -11.92 -8.05
N THR A 62 5.82 -10.99 -8.99
CA THR A 62 6.88 -10.20 -9.64
C THR A 62 6.84 -8.75 -9.17
N SER A 63 7.99 -8.18 -8.83
CA SER A 63 8.13 -6.78 -8.45
C SER A 63 9.06 -6.02 -9.39
N TYR A 64 8.62 -4.85 -9.84
CA TYR A 64 9.41 -3.90 -10.63
C TYR A 64 9.57 -2.61 -9.83
N THR A 65 10.79 -2.08 -9.76
CA THR A 65 11.07 -0.80 -9.10
C THR A 65 11.94 0.05 -10.01
N TYR A 66 11.52 1.29 -10.21
CA TYR A 66 12.26 2.29 -10.96
C TYR A 66 12.67 3.42 -10.01
N TYR A 67 13.96 3.73 -10.02
CA TYR A 67 14.58 4.84 -9.29
C TYR A 67 14.95 5.95 -10.29
N PRO A 68 14.13 7.01 -10.45
CA PRO A 68 14.40 8.07 -11.42
C PRO A 68 15.75 8.77 -11.19
N ASP A 69 16.20 8.87 -9.95
CA ASP A 69 17.45 9.54 -9.58
C ASP A 69 18.70 8.77 -10.04
N GLU A 70 18.62 7.45 -10.23
CA GLU A 70 19.74 6.65 -10.74
C GLU A 70 19.97 6.85 -12.25
N ASN A 71 18.98 7.41 -12.95
CA ASN A 71 19.02 7.61 -14.39
C ASN A 71 19.47 9.04 -14.78
N LYS A 72 19.78 9.88 -13.79
CA LYS A 72 20.39 11.21 -13.99
C LYS A 72 21.91 11.05 -14.10
N ARG A 73 22.40 10.52 -15.23
CA ARG A 73 23.82 10.58 -15.60
C ARG A 73 24.07 11.66 -16.65
#